data_AF-A0A6A6PQR2-F1
#
_entry.id   AF-A0A6A6PQR2-F1
#
_cell.length_a   1.000
_cell.length_b   1.000
_cell.length_c   1.000
_cell.angle_alpha   90.00
_cell.angle_beta   90.00
_cell.angle_gamma   90.00
#
_symmetry.space_group_name_H-M   'P 1'
#
loop_
_entity.id
_entity.type
_entity.pdbx_description
1 polymer ?
#
loop_
_entity_poly.entity_id
_entity_poly.type
_entity_poly.pdbx_seq_one_letter_code
_entity_poly.pdbx_strand_id
1 'polypeptide(L)'
;MEEQELVRSPEAIGVGDDNAEPPAKRAKTDGEDFQSIRDDNVVDETDEADRILPGSPLPFPPAMGPSNKTRATQTRLRLGIEPAARRAHGLDPPAAATKLPPPKKTADFSPWTGNQPEDTLNENVVKLGYFDKAPGTNQAECNSAKPTIASTLHQKNGPGVSLLSYLYTLVLEKRQTLGKCTAPSTFKPPPRVTVTDTKREAWLRDLANPDIPLRKQSRTIPHGIRGKLLMEQCLSKNISLPRAVWLAKCVGANELRAFRRKGVSGSATAVGESKWLLEWTTHVEQFLEDVIASCGQEGWQRRMGYA
;
A
#
# COMPACT_ATOMS: atom_id res chain seq x y z
N MET A 1 -11.66 -52.16 38.10
CA MET A 1 -12.64 -51.34 38.84
C MET A 1 -11.85 -50.17 39.33
N GLU A 2 -11.80 -49.10 38.52
CA GLU A 2 -11.02 -47.90 38.78
C GLU A 2 -11.75 -46.72 38.12
N GLU A 3 -11.64 -45.59 38.79
CA GLU A 3 -12.66 -44.56 38.94
C GLU A 3 -12.80 -43.60 37.75
N GLN A 4 -14.03 -43.12 37.57
CA GLN A 4 -14.35 -41.96 36.76
C GLN A 4 -14.09 -40.70 37.59
N GLU A 5 -13.30 -39.75 37.07
CA GLU A 5 -13.32 -38.38 37.58
C GLU A 5 -13.75 -37.42 36.46
N LEU A 6 -14.96 -36.90 36.65
CA LEU A 6 -15.60 -35.85 35.88
C LEU A 6 -15.33 -34.53 36.59
N VAL A 7 -14.59 -33.59 35.98
CA VAL A 7 -14.51 -32.22 36.52
C VAL A 7 -14.79 -31.18 35.43
N ARG A 8 -15.81 -30.37 35.78
CA ARG A 8 -16.45 -29.23 35.11
C ARG A 8 -15.50 -28.07 34.78
N SER A 9 -15.86 -27.32 33.72
CA SER A 9 -15.54 -25.89 33.55
C SER A 9 -16.15 -25.02 34.65
N PRO A 10 -15.52 -23.88 34.97
CA PRO A 10 -16.21 -22.70 35.50
C PRO A 10 -16.12 -21.47 34.58
N GLU A 11 -17.15 -20.64 34.69
CA GLU A 11 -17.46 -19.41 33.98
C GLU A 11 -16.59 -18.19 34.36
N ALA A 12 -16.42 -17.31 33.37
CA ALA A 12 -16.68 -15.87 33.33
C ALA A 12 -16.23 -14.85 34.43
N ILE A 13 -15.89 -13.66 33.87
CA ILE A 13 -15.97 -12.26 34.34
C ILE A 13 -14.74 -11.62 35.03
N GLY A 14 -14.28 -10.52 34.44
CA GLY A 14 -13.46 -9.49 35.10
C GLY A 14 -13.28 -8.25 34.23
N VAL A 15 -14.25 -7.33 34.26
CA VAL A 15 -14.11 -5.95 33.77
C VAL A 15 -13.35 -5.15 34.82
N GLY A 16 -12.25 -4.50 34.43
CA GLY A 16 -11.51 -3.55 35.26
C GLY A 16 -11.07 -2.37 34.40
N ASP A 17 -11.69 -1.22 34.67
CA ASP A 17 -11.30 0.11 34.23
C ASP A 17 -10.26 0.64 35.23
N ASP A 18 -9.10 1.11 34.76
CA ASP A 18 -8.43 2.27 35.36
C ASP A 18 -7.16 2.72 34.61
N ASN A 19 -7.21 4.00 34.25
CA ASN A 19 -6.16 5.01 34.26
C ASN A 19 -4.97 5.01 33.27
N ALA A 20 -4.83 6.21 32.70
CA ALA A 20 -3.90 6.66 31.68
C ALA A 20 -2.44 6.75 32.11
N GLU A 21 -1.54 6.37 31.21
CA GLU A 21 -0.19 6.92 31.10
C GLU A 21 0.16 7.23 29.63
N PRO A 22 0.84 8.36 29.32
CA PRO A 22 1.06 8.80 27.95
C PRO A 22 2.33 8.20 27.33
N PRO A 23 2.33 7.78 26.05
CA PRO A 23 3.56 7.29 25.43
C PRO A 23 4.56 8.43 25.14
N ALA A 24 5.82 8.12 25.45
CA ALA A 24 6.98 9.00 25.49
C ALA A 24 7.35 9.69 24.15
N LYS A 25 8.03 10.84 24.28
CA LYS A 25 8.56 11.66 23.20
C LYS A 25 9.88 11.10 22.63
N ARG A 26 9.87 10.92 21.30
CA ARG A 26 10.93 11.20 20.30
C ARG A 26 12.16 10.26 20.21
N ALA A 27 12.39 9.77 18.99
CA ALA A 27 13.72 9.74 18.39
C ALA A 27 13.64 10.24 16.94
N LYS A 28 14.48 11.23 16.63
CA LYS A 28 14.66 11.86 15.32
C LYS A 28 15.73 11.04 14.59
N THR A 29 15.40 10.46 13.46
CA THR A 29 16.40 9.91 12.52
C THR A 29 16.55 10.91 11.38
N ASP A 30 17.79 11.34 11.18
CA ASP A 30 18.18 12.24 10.11
C ASP A 30 18.03 11.54 8.75
N GLY A 31 17.48 12.27 7.78
CA GLY A 31 17.22 11.77 6.44
C GLY A 31 18.48 11.86 5.59
N GLU A 32 18.98 10.72 5.14
CA GLU A 32 20.01 10.64 4.10
C GLU A 32 19.36 10.82 2.72
N ASP A 33 20.00 11.68 1.92
CA ASP A 33 19.68 11.99 0.53
C ASP A 33 19.68 10.73 -0.35
N PHE A 34 18.62 10.54 -1.13
CA PHE A 34 18.62 9.59 -2.25
C PHE A 34 18.19 10.33 -3.51
N GLN A 35 19.18 10.75 -4.31
CA GLN A 35 18.99 11.25 -5.65
C GLN A 35 18.70 10.06 -6.58
N SER A 36 17.54 10.05 -7.25
CA SER A 36 17.31 9.18 -8.40
C SER A 36 17.03 10.04 -9.63
N ILE A 37 18.00 10.07 -10.53
CA ILE A 37 17.89 10.53 -11.91
C ILE A 37 16.96 9.56 -12.64
N ARG A 38 15.89 10.06 -13.28
CA ARG A 38 15.18 9.35 -14.35
C ARG A 38 14.67 10.34 -15.40
N ASP A 39 15.06 10.04 -16.63
CA ASP A 39 14.59 10.66 -17.87
C ASP A 39 13.10 10.37 -18.10
N ASP A 40 12.34 11.43 -18.39
CA ASP A 40 10.96 11.41 -18.84
C ASP A 40 10.92 11.29 -20.37
N ASN A 41 10.29 10.24 -20.90
CA ASN A 41 9.60 10.23 -22.20
C ASN A 41 8.97 8.85 -22.46
N VAL A 42 7.72 8.60 -22.04
CA VAL A 42 6.78 7.70 -22.74
C VAL A 42 5.36 8.20 -22.52
N VAL A 43 4.62 8.30 -23.62
CA VAL A 43 3.26 8.81 -23.78
C VAL A 43 2.23 7.77 -23.35
N ASP A 44 1.13 8.26 -22.79
CA ASP A 44 -0.08 7.54 -22.36
C ASP A 44 -0.84 6.97 -23.57
N GLU A 45 -0.76 5.65 -23.80
CA GLU A 45 -1.74 4.89 -24.56
C GLU A 45 -2.47 3.97 -23.60
N THR A 46 -3.76 4.24 -23.40
CA THR A 46 -4.65 3.42 -22.58
C THR A 46 -4.77 2.02 -23.18
N ASP A 47 -4.18 1.03 -22.50
CA ASP A 47 -4.15 -0.37 -22.89
C ASP A 47 -5.57 -0.99 -22.87
N GLU A 48 -6.02 -1.50 -24.00
CA GLU A 48 -7.35 -2.07 -24.23
C GLU A 48 -7.56 -3.43 -23.51
N ALA A 49 -6.51 -3.94 -22.86
CA ALA A 49 -6.46 -5.23 -22.18
C ALA A 49 -7.23 -5.32 -20.85
N ASP A 50 -7.63 -4.20 -20.23
CA ASP A 50 -8.24 -4.19 -18.88
C ASP A 50 -9.78 -4.25 -18.87
N ARG A 51 -10.44 -4.43 -20.02
CA ARG A 51 -11.90 -4.57 -20.10
C ARG A 51 -12.35 -6.01 -19.88
N ILE A 52 -12.58 -6.39 -18.63
CA ILE A 52 -13.11 -7.72 -18.26
C ILE A 52 -14.64 -7.74 -18.43
N LEU A 53 -15.14 -8.46 -19.45
CA LEU A 53 -16.56 -8.76 -19.60
C LEU A 53 -16.94 -10.04 -18.82
N PRO A 54 -18.10 -10.06 -18.14
CA PRO A 54 -18.56 -11.22 -17.38
C PRO A 54 -18.79 -12.44 -18.29
N GLY A 55 -18.07 -13.54 -18.03
CA GLY A 55 -18.12 -14.78 -18.81
C GLY A 55 -16.91 -15.03 -19.72
N SER A 56 -15.93 -14.13 -19.76
CA SER A 56 -14.67 -14.37 -20.48
C SER A 56 -13.79 -15.41 -19.76
N PRO A 57 -13.10 -16.31 -20.50
CA PRO A 57 -12.19 -17.29 -19.91
C PRO A 57 -10.98 -16.59 -19.26
N LEU A 58 -10.51 -17.13 -18.13
CA LEU A 58 -9.36 -16.59 -17.41
C LEU A 58 -8.11 -16.52 -18.31
N PRO A 59 -7.29 -15.45 -18.23
CA PRO A 59 -6.09 -15.32 -19.02
C PRO A 59 -5.10 -16.44 -18.71
N PHE A 60 -4.51 -17.01 -19.75
CA PHE A 60 -3.51 -18.07 -19.61
C PHE A 60 -2.22 -17.54 -18.97
N PRO A 61 -1.51 -18.35 -18.18
CA PRO A 61 -0.19 -17.99 -17.67
C PRO A 61 0.78 -17.79 -18.85
N PRO A 62 1.75 -16.85 -18.74
CA PRO A 62 2.64 -16.53 -19.84
C PRO A 62 3.48 -17.76 -20.22
N ALA A 63 3.31 -18.22 -21.46
CA ALA A 63 4.10 -19.31 -22.02
C ALA A 63 5.55 -18.83 -22.29
N MET A 64 6.54 -19.61 -21.88
CA MET A 64 7.93 -19.36 -22.24
C MET A 64 8.14 -19.61 -23.73
N GLY A 65 8.17 -18.54 -24.53
CA GLY A 65 8.49 -18.59 -25.95
C GLY A 65 9.99 -18.89 -26.22
N PRO A 66 10.33 -19.39 -27.41
CA PRO A 66 11.69 -19.79 -27.75
C PRO A 66 12.61 -18.58 -27.98
N SER A 67 13.83 -18.69 -27.46
CA SER A 67 14.91 -17.70 -27.54
C SER A 67 15.32 -17.39 -28.99
N ASN A 68 14.91 -16.25 -29.53
CA ASN A 68 15.53 -15.67 -30.71
C ASN A 68 16.86 -14.99 -30.32
N LYS A 69 17.96 -15.52 -30.86
CA LYS A 69 19.31 -14.95 -30.72
C LYS A 69 19.43 -13.73 -31.62
N THR A 70 19.28 -12.54 -31.05
CA THR A 70 19.70 -11.30 -31.73
C THR A 70 20.99 -10.81 -31.10
N ARG A 71 22.05 -10.82 -31.93
CA ARG A 71 23.41 -10.38 -31.63
C ARG A 71 23.41 -8.86 -31.44
N ALA A 72 23.45 -8.41 -30.19
CA ALA A 72 23.63 -7.00 -29.84
C ALA A 72 25.03 -6.77 -29.24
N THR A 73 25.72 -5.83 -29.86
CA THR A 73 27.11 -5.42 -29.66
C THR A 73 27.36 -4.95 -28.23
N GLN A 74 28.45 -5.43 -27.65
CA GLN A 74 28.89 -5.09 -26.30
C GLN A 74 29.20 -3.60 -26.18
N THR A 75 28.40 -2.88 -25.41
CA THR A 75 28.81 -1.59 -24.82
C THR A 75 28.72 -1.76 -23.32
N ARG A 76 29.87 -1.92 -22.67
CA ARG A 76 30.02 -2.04 -21.22
C ARG A 76 29.62 -0.72 -20.56
N LEU A 77 28.37 -0.58 -20.16
CA LEU A 77 27.98 0.32 -19.07
C LEU A 77 27.88 -0.52 -17.80
N ARG A 78 28.91 -0.40 -16.96
CA ARG A 78 28.91 -0.97 -15.60
C ARG A 78 27.86 -0.24 -14.76
N LEU A 79 26.63 -0.73 -14.77
CA LEU A 79 25.69 -0.49 -13.68
C LEU A 79 26.32 -1.09 -12.42
N GLY A 80 26.36 -0.31 -11.33
CA GLY A 80 26.83 -0.74 -10.03
C GLY A 80 26.10 -2.01 -9.58
N ILE A 81 26.77 -3.14 -9.74
CA ILE A 81 26.35 -4.39 -9.12
C ILE A 81 26.72 -4.24 -7.65
N GLU A 82 25.71 -3.96 -6.82
CA GLU A 82 25.80 -4.06 -5.37
C GLU A 82 26.48 -5.39 -5.01
N PRO A 83 27.71 -5.38 -4.45
CA PRO A 83 28.45 -6.61 -4.15
C PRO A 83 27.75 -7.48 -3.10
N ALA A 84 26.81 -6.91 -2.34
CA ALA A 84 26.03 -7.61 -1.33
C ALA A 84 25.06 -8.65 -1.90
N ALA A 85 24.54 -8.44 -3.12
CA ALA A 85 23.60 -9.39 -3.74
C ALA A 85 24.24 -10.74 -4.11
N ARG A 86 25.59 -10.82 -4.13
CA ARG A 86 26.33 -12.07 -4.38
C ARG A 86 26.69 -12.85 -3.11
N ARG A 87 26.24 -12.42 -1.93
CA ARG A 87 26.48 -13.10 -0.65
C ARG A 87 25.20 -13.50 0.06
N ALA A 88 24.20 -13.98 -0.68
CA ALA A 88 23.21 -14.84 -0.04
C ALA A 88 23.97 -16.10 0.40
N HIS A 89 24.31 -16.20 1.68
CA HIS A 89 25.06 -17.34 2.26
C HIS A 89 24.28 -18.66 2.23
N GLY A 90 23.11 -18.70 1.57
CA GLY A 90 22.17 -19.84 1.57
C GLY A 90 21.42 -20.04 2.89
N LEU A 91 21.76 -19.27 3.93
CA LEU A 91 21.20 -19.37 5.28
C LEU A 91 19.92 -18.54 5.47
N ASP A 92 19.73 -17.50 4.65
CA ASP A 92 18.55 -16.63 4.72
C ASP A 92 17.52 -16.99 3.65
N PRO A 93 16.22 -17.00 4.00
CA PRO A 93 15.17 -17.28 3.02
C PRO A 93 15.11 -16.18 1.96
N PRO A 94 14.74 -16.51 0.71
CA PRO A 94 14.47 -15.50 -0.31
C PRO A 94 13.45 -14.47 0.18
N ALA A 95 13.62 -13.19 -0.19
CA ALA A 95 12.72 -12.12 0.24
C ALA A 95 11.25 -12.35 -0.18
N ALA A 96 11.02 -13.08 -1.27
CA ALA A 96 9.71 -13.44 -1.78
C ALA A 96 9.11 -14.73 -1.17
N ALA A 97 9.82 -15.38 -0.26
CA ALA A 97 9.38 -16.67 0.27
C ALA A 97 8.15 -16.54 1.18
N THR A 98 7.22 -17.47 1.04
CA THR A 98 6.00 -17.52 1.87
C THR A 98 6.36 -17.77 3.33
N LYS A 99 5.97 -16.86 4.20
CA LYS A 99 6.17 -17.00 5.65
C LYS A 99 5.10 -17.91 6.24
N LEU A 100 5.52 -18.83 7.10
CA LEU A 100 4.63 -19.73 7.81
C LEU A 100 4.58 -19.34 9.31
N PRO A 101 3.50 -19.70 10.03
CA PRO A 101 3.46 -19.54 11.49
C PRO A 101 4.52 -20.39 12.20
N PRO A 102 4.98 -19.98 13.41
CA PRO A 102 5.92 -20.76 14.21
C PRO A 102 5.45 -22.22 14.40
N PRO A 103 6.38 -23.20 14.42
CA PRO A 103 7.84 -23.07 14.49
C PRO A 103 8.55 -22.86 13.15
N LYS A 104 7.88 -23.09 12.02
CA LYS A 104 8.48 -22.97 10.68
C LYS A 104 8.33 -21.54 10.18
N LYS A 105 9.44 -20.80 10.02
CA LYS A 105 9.40 -19.38 9.64
C LYS A 105 9.09 -19.17 8.15
N THR A 106 9.51 -20.11 7.30
CA THR A 106 9.40 -20.00 5.85
C THR A 106 9.03 -21.34 5.21
N ALA A 107 8.11 -21.31 4.25
CA ALA A 107 7.73 -22.47 3.47
C ALA A 107 8.91 -22.94 2.61
N ASP A 108 9.10 -24.27 2.56
CA ASP A 108 10.11 -24.91 1.71
C ASP A 108 11.55 -24.35 1.84
N PHE A 109 11.89 -23.86 3.03
CA PHE A 109 13.21 -23.32 3.31
C PHE A 109 13.77 -23.93 4.60
N SER A 110 14.79 -24.78 4.44
CA SER A 110 15.47 -25.51 5.51
C SER A 110 16.98 -25.46 5.29
N PRO A 111 17.67 -24.37 5.68
CA PRO A 111 19.11 -24.27 5.54
C PRO A 111 19.82 -25.21 6.51
N TRP A 112 21.02 -25.67 6.16
CA TRP A 112 21.88 -26.40 7.08
C TRP A 112 22.42 -25.45 8.16
N THR A 113 22.22 -25.80 9.43
CA THR A 113 22.57 -24.96 10.59
C THR A 113 23.69 -25.55 11.45
N GLY A 114 24.25 -26.71 11.07
CA GLY A 114 25.31 -27.41 11.81
C GLY A 114 24.88 -28.04 13.13
N ASN A 115 23.58 -28.01 13.46
CA ASN A 115 22.98 -28.69 14.59
C ASN A 115 21.90 -29.66 14.13
N GLN A 116 22.08 -30.23 12.94
CA GLN A 116 21.19 -31.26 12.44
C GLN A 116 21.55 -32.60 13.12
N PRO A 117 20.59 -33.53 13.26
CA PRO A 117 20.85 -34.81 13.93
C PRO A 117 21.96 -35.63 13.26
N GLU A 118 22.22 -35.45 11.96
CA GLU A 118 23.35 -36.06 11.25
C GLU A 118 24.73 -35.51 11.67
N ASP A 119 24.79 -34.27 12.15
CA ASP A 119 26.05 -33.62 12.57
C ASP A 119 26.46 -34.05 13.99
N THR A 120 25.56 -34.70 14.73
CA THR A 120 25.82 -35.22 16.07
C THR A 120 26.52 -36.58 15.98
N LEU A 121 27.84 -36.58 16.07
CA LEU A 121 28.70 -37.77 15.98
C LEU A 121 28.63 -38.68 17.24
N ASN A 122 27.45 -39.25 17.49
CA ASN A 122 27.26 -40.28 18.50
C ASN A 122 27.83 -41.62 18.03
N GLU A 123 28.17 -42.51 18.98
CA GLU A 123 28.75 -43.83 18.70
C GLU A 123 27.97 -44.63 17.64
N ASN A 124 26.63 -44.57 17.69
CA ASN A 124 25.77 -45.22 16.71
C ASN A 124 25.90 -44.61 15.32
N VAL A 125 25.93 -43.28 15.18
CA VAL A 125 26.08 -42.59 13.89
C VAL A 125 27.45 -42.89 13.29
N VAL A 126 28.49 -42.92 14.12
CA VAL A 126 29.86 -43.21 13.68
C VAL A 126 30.01 -44.67 13.23
N LYS A 127 29.38 -45.62 13.93
CA LYS A 127 29.51 -47.06 13.62
C LYS A 127 28.57 -47.55 12.52
N LEU A 128 27.35 -47.01 12.45
CA LEU A 128 26.27 -47.52 11.58
C LEU A 128 25.88 -46.53 10.49
N GLY A 129 26.33 -45.28 10.56
CA GLY A 129 25.87 -44.18 9.71
C GLY A 129 24.59 -43.51 10.24
N TYR A 130 24.29 -42.33 9.72
CA TYR A 130 23.02 -41.64 9.97
C TYR A 130 21.96 -42.05 8.95
N PHE A 131 20.76 -42.36 9.43
CA PHE A 131 19.57 -42.58 8.59
C PHE A 131 18.41 -41.77 9.17
N ASP A 132 17.78 -40.92 8.35
CA ASP A 132 16.60 -40.13 8.74
C ASP A 132 15.42 -41.04 9.16
N LYS A 133 15.33 -42.22 8.53
CA LYS A 133 14.42 -43.30 8.91
C LYS A 133 15.16 -44.62 8.86
N ALA A 134 14.93 -45.50 9.85
CA ALA A 134 15.63 -46.77 9.94
C ALA A 134 15.41 -47.64 8.67
N PRO A 135 16.45 -48.35 8.19
CA PRO A 135 16.32 -49.26 7.05
C PRO A 135 15.23 -50.32 7.27
N GLY A 136 14.37 -50.52 6.28
CA GLY A 136 13.31 -51.55 6.30
C GLY A 136 11.96 -51.12 6.89
N THR A 137 11.87 -49.95 7.54
CA THR A 137 10.61 -49.44 8.14
C THR A 137 9.62 -48.89 7.11
N ASN A 138 10.09 -48.54 5.91
CA ASN A 138 9.36 -47.73 4.94
C ASN A 138 8.94 -48.49 3.66
N GLN A 139 8.51 -49.75 3.79
CA GLN A 139 8.17 -50.56 2.62
C GLN A 139 6.94 -50.06 1.83
N ALA A 140 6.17 -49.10 2.37
CA ALA A 140 4.96 -48.57 1.75
C ALA A 140 5.10 -47.17 1.12
N GLU A 141 6.29 -46.53 1.15
CA GLU A 141 6.47 -45.17 0.61
C GLU A 141 6.27 -45.10 -0.91
N CYS A 142 6.55 -46.19 -1.61
CA CYS A 142 6.35 -46.30 -3.07
C CYS A 142 4.95 -46.80 -3.45
N ASN A 143 4.08 -47.10 -2.49
CA ASN A 143 2.76 -47.63 -2.78
C ASN A 143 1.80 -46.52 -3.21
N SER A 144 0.91 -46.83 -4.16
CA SER A 144 -0.13 -45.90 -4.56
C SER A 144 -1.15 -45.71 -3.44
N ALA A 145 -1.53 -44.45 -3.17
CA ALA A 145 -2.64 -44.11 -2.28
C ALA A 145 -4.03 -44.28 -2.94
N LYS A 146 -4.10 -44.70 -4.21
CA LYS A 146 -5.36 -44.93 -4.94
C LYS A 146 -6.38 -45.77 -4.15
N PRO A 147 -6.07 -46.95 -3.60
CA PRO A 147 -7.07 -47.74 -2.85
C PRO A 147 -7.62 -47.00 -1.62
N THR A 148 -6.82 -46.15 -0.98
CA THR A 148 -7.21 -45.37 0.20
C THR A 148 -8.13 -44.21 -0.13
N ILE A 149 -7.89 -43.52 -1.25
CA ILE A 149 -8.56 -42.25 -1.58
C ILE A 149 -9.70 -42.44 -2.62
N ALA A 150 -9.59 -43.44 -3.50
CA ALA A 150 -10.53 -43.63 -4.60
C ALA A 150 -11.97 -43.90 -4.14
N SER A 151 -12.15 -44.58 -3.00
CA SER A 151 -13.48 -44.80 -2.43
C SER A 151 -14.14 -43.49 -2.01
N THR A 152 -13.39 -42.55 -1.43
CA THR A 152 -13.89 -41.25 -0.99
C THR A 152 -14.18 -40.29 -2.16
N LEU A 153 -13.43 -40.40 -3.27
CA LEU A 153 -13.56 -39.50 -4.42
C LEU A 153 -14.50 -40.00 -5.52
N HIS A 154 -14.53 -41.31 -5.80
CA HIS A 154 -15.26 -41.87 -6.95
C HIS A 154 -16.66 -42.40 -6.62
N GLN A 155 -17.04 -42.45 -5.36
CA GLN A 155 -18.40 -42.83 -5.00
C GLN A 155 -19.39 -41.81 -5.58
N LYS A 156 -20.31 -42.28 -6.42
CA LYS A 156 -21.43 -41.51 -6.97
C LYS A 156 -22.32 -41.14 -5.78
N ASN A 157 -22.18 -39.91 -5.27
CA ASN A 157 -22.73 -39.35 -4.02
C ASN A 157 -21.81 -39.39 -2.77
N GLY A 158 -20.51 -39.62 -2.94
CA GLY A 158 -19.54 -39.51 -1.85
C GLY A 158 -19.31 -38.05 -1.42
N PRO A 159 -19.16 -37.75 -0.12
CA PRO A 159 -18.99 -36.37 0.37
C PRO A 159 -17.61 -35.76 0.08
N GLY A 160 -16.67 -36.53 -0.49
CA GLY A 160 -15.28 -36.09 -0.66
C GLY A 160 -15.13 -34.87 -1.58
N VAL A 161 -15.68 -34.94 -2.79
CA VAL A 161 -15.55 -33.86 -3.78
C VAL A 161 -16.31 -32.61 -3.36
N SER A 162 -17.51 -32.77 -2.79
CA SER A 162 -18.32 -31.65 -2.31
C SER A 162 -17.67 -30.95 -1.10
N LEU A 163 -17.09 -31.69 -0.17
CA LEU A 163 -16.35 -31.13 0.97
C LEU A 163 -15.10 -30.36 0.50
N LEU A 164 -14.34 -30.90 -0.46
CA LEU A 164 -13.17 -30.20 -1.02
C LEU A 164 -13.59 -28.90 -1.71
N SER A 165 -14.68 -28.91 -2.48
CA SER A 165 -15.22 -27.71 -3.12
C SER A 165 -15.61 -26.63 -2.08
N TYR A 166 -16.29 -27.05 -1.01
CA TYR A 166 -16.67 -26.17 0.09
C TYR A 166 -15.44 -25.57 0.79
N LEU A 167 -14.48 -26.41 1.19
CA LEU A 167 -13.23 -25.96 1.82
C LEU A 167 -12.45 -25.01 0.92
N TYR A 168 -12.37 -25.32 -0.38
CA TYR A 168 -11.66 -24.46 -1.34
C TYR A 168 -12.32 -23.09 -1.43
N THR A 169 -13.65 -23.03 -1.47
CA THR A 169 -14.41 -21.78 -1.49
C THR A 169 -14.18 -20.97 -0.21
N LEU A 170 -14.22 -21.62 0.96
CA LEU A 170 -13.92 -20.97 2.25
C LEU A 170 -12.51 -20.40 2.29
N VAL A 171 -11.51 -21.15 1.83
CA VAL A 171 -10.12 -20.69 1.78
C VAL A 171 -9.96 -19.52 0.81
N LEU A 172 -10.63 -19.55 -0.34
CA LEU A 172 -10.61 -18.45 -1.30
C LEU A 172 -11.25 -17.18 -0.73
N GLU A 173 -12.39 -17.29 -0.06
CA GLU A 173 -13.04 -16.18 0.62
C GLU A 173 -12.15 -15.61 1.72
N LYS A 174 -11.54 -16.47 2.55
CA LYS A 174 -10.61 -16.03 3.59
C LYS A 174 -9.37 -15.36 3.00
N ARG A 175 -8.81 -15.88 1.92
CA ARG A 175 -7.68 -15.26 1.21
C ARG A 175 -8.07 -13.90 0.63
N GLN A 176 -9.26 -13.79 0.04
CA GLN A 176 -9.75 -12.54 -0.51
C GLN A 176 -9.97 -11.48 0.58
N THR A 177 -10.52 -11.85 1.73
CA THR A 177 -10.73 -10.92 2.85
C THR A 177 -9.40 -10.42 3.44
N LEU A 178 -8.39 -11.29 3.55
CA LEU A 178 -7.05 -10.92 4.01
C LEU A 178 -6.27 -10.09 2.98
N GLY A 179 -6.54 -10.27 1.69
CA GLY A 179 -5.92 -9.50 0.61
C GLY A 179 -6.49 -8.08 0.43
N LYS A 180 -7.57 -7.73 1.13
CA LYS A 180 -8.14 -6.38 1.09
C LYS A 180 -7.35 -5.44 1.98
N CYS A 181 -7.16 -4.19 1.52
CA CYS A 181 -6.68 -3.13 2.37
C CYS A 181 -7.76 -2.77 3.40
N THR A 182 -7.60 -3.24 4.63
CA THR A 182 -8.51 -2.96 5.76
C THR A 182 -8.06 -1.76 6.60
N ALA A 183 -6.90 -1.17 6.28
CA ALA A 183 -6.39 -0.03 7.02
C ALA A 183 -7.33 1.18 6.87
N PRO A 184 -7.67 1.88 7.96
CA PRO A 184 -8.44 3.11 7.87
C PRO A 184 -7.64 4.17 7.08
N SER A 185 -8.34 5.05 6.36
CA SER A 185 -7.69 6.12 5.61
C SER A 185 -6.85 7.01 6.52
N THR A 186 -5.54 7.01 6.31
CA THR A 186 -4.59 7.90 7.00
C THR A 186 -4.45 9.25 6.29
N PHE A 187 -5.15 9.45 5.17
CA PHE A 187 -5.05 10.66 4.38
C PHE A 187 -5.56 11.87 5.16
N LYS A 188 -4.64 12.81 5.42
CA LYS A 188 -4.94 14.11 5.99
C LYS A 188 -4.47 15.17 4.99
N PRO A 189 -5.33 16.11 4.56
CA PRO A 189 -4.90 17.32 3.89
C PRO A 189 -3.77 17.99 4.67
N PRO A 190 -2.84 18.64 3.95
CA PRO A 190 -1.73 19.35 4.56
C PRO A 190 -2.19 20.27 5.68
N PRO A 191 -1.50 20.29 6.83
CA PRO A 191 -1.81 21.21 7.91
C PRO A 191 -1.59 22.65 7.43
N ARG A 192 -2.46 23.56 7.88
CA ARG A 192 -2.25 24.99 7.68
C ARG A 192 -1.40 25.54 8.81
N VAL A 193 -0.41 26.37 8.47
CA VAL A 193 0.56 26.92 9.43
C VAL A 193 0.63 28.44 9.28
N THR A 194 0.73 29.12 10.43
CA THR A 194 0.86 30.58 10.46
C THR A 194 2.30 30.91 10.12
N VAL A 195 2.48 31.68 9.07
CA VAL A 195 3.78 32.15 8.60
C VAL A 195 3.70 33.65 8.39
N THR A 196 4.85 34.31 8.40
CA THR A 196 4.94 35.74 8.07
C THR A 196 4.60 35.98 6.61
N ASP A 197 4.19 37.21 6.28
CA ASP A 197 3.87 37.60 4.90
C ASP A 197 5.00 37.30 3.92
N THR A 198 6.24 37.62 4.29
CA THR A 198 7.42 37.36 3.45
C THR A 198 7.57 35.86 3.12
N LYS A 199 7.33 34.98 4.11
CA LYS A 199 7.40 33.52 3.91
C LYS A 199 6.24 33.00 3.08
N ARG A 200 5.04 33.56 3.26
CA ARG A 200 3.85 33.25 2.45
C ARG A 200 4.06 33.65 0.98
N GLU A 201 4.59 34.83 0.73
CA GLU A 201 4.92 35.32 -0.60
C GLU A 201 5.99 34.45 -1.29
N ALA A 202 7.06 34.10 -0.56
CA ALA A 202 8.07 33.18 -1.07
C ALA A 202 7.49 31.79 -1.40
N TRP A 203 6.63 31.25 -0.52
CA TRP A 203 5.97 29.96 -0.75
C TRP A 203 5.08 29.96 -1.99
N LEU A 204 4.34 31.05 -2.24
CA LEU A 204 3.52 31.19 -3.44
C LEU A 204 4.38 31.31 -4.72
N ARG A 205 5.52 32.00 -4.66
CA ARG A 205 6.49 32.02 -5.77
C ARG A 205 7.06 30.63 -6.04
N ASP A 206 7.40 29.90 -4.98
CA ASP A 206 7.89 28.53 -5.10
C ASP A 206 6.81 27.58 -5.65
N LEU A 207 5.53 27.84 -5.39
CA LEU A 207 4.42 27.08 -5.94
C LEU A 207 4.24 27.34 -7.45
N ALA A 208 4.51 28.56 -7.91
CA ALA A 208 4.47 28.92 -9.33
C ALA A 208 5.59 28.25 -10.14
N ASN A 209 6.76 28.02 -9.52
CA ASN A 209 7.93 27.47 -10.21
C ASN A 209 7.80 25.96 -10.49
N PRO A 210 7.70 25.52 -11.77
CA PRO A 210 7.58 24.10 -12.12
C PRO A 210 8.77 23.25 -11.67
N ASP A 211 9.97 23.83 -11.57
CA ASP A 211 11.22 23.14 -11.19
C ASP A 211 11.22 22.69 -9.73
N ILE A 212 10.38 23.30 -8.88
CA ILE A 212 10.29 22.94 -7.46
C ILE A 212 9.20 21.87 -7.29
N PRO A 213 9.55 20.68 -6.78
CA PRO A 213 8.60 19.57 -6.68
C PRO A 213 7.55 19.82 -5.59
N LEU A 214 6.28 19.59 -5.93
CA LEU A 214 5.12 19.86 -5.05
C LEU A 214 5.22 19.19 -3.66
N ARG A 215 5.95 18.07 -3.54
CA ARG A 215 6.21 17.38 -2.28
C ARG A 215 6.87 18.27 -1.22
N LYS A 216 7.62 19.29 -1.63
CA LYS A 216 8.26 20.26 -0.72
C LYS A 216 7.23 21.23 -0.15
N GLN A 217 6.36 21.78 -0.99
CA GLN A 217 5.33 22.76 -0.62
C GLN A 217 4.14 22.11 0.09
N SER A 218 3.82 20.85 -0.23
CA SER A 218 2.65 20.14 0.31
C SER A 218 2.79 19.73 1.79
N ARG A 219 3.96 19.88 2.40
CA ARG A 219 4.16 19.59 3.84
C ARG A 219 3.32 20.50 4.73
N THR A 220 3.21 21.77 4.36
CA THR A 220 2.50 22.80 5.12
C THR A 220 1.97 23.87 4.19
N ILE A 221 0.71 24.29 4.37
CA ILE A 221 0.11 25.37 3.58
C ILE A 221 0.01 26.64 4.45
N PRO A 222 0.47 27.81 3.97
CA PRO A 222 0.28 29.07 4.69
C PRO A 222 -1.19 29.38 5.02
N HIS A 223 -1.45 29.93 6.21
CA HIS A 223 -2.73 30.60 6.49
C HIS A 223 -2.89 31.88 5.65
N GLY A 224 -4.10 32.44 5.63
CA GLY A 224 -4.40 33.72 4.99
C GLY A 224 -4.72 33.66 3.49
N ILE A 225 -4.38 32.57 2.79
CA ILE A 225 -4.76 32.36 1.39
C ILE A 225 -6.08 31.59 1.36
N ARG A 226 -7.20 32.24 1.01
CA ARG A 226 -8.55 31.63 0.94
C ARG A 226 -9.50 32.47 0.07
N GLY A 227 -10.64 31.88 -0.33
CA GLY A 227 -11.69 32.57 -1.08
C GLY A 227 -11.16 33.27 -2.34
N LYS A 228 -11.66 34.47 -2.62
CA LYS A 228 -11.26 35.29 -3.77
C LYS A 228 -9.75 35.53 -3.84
N LEU A 229 -9.13 35.89 -2.70
CA LEU A 229 -7.69 36.13 -2.60
C LEU A 229 -6.85 34.92 -3.05
N LEU A 230 -7.32 33.69 -2.85
CA LEU A 230 -6.61 32.51 -3.36
C LEU A 230 -6.48 32.54 -4.88
N MET A 231 -7.57 32.86 -5.58
CA MET A 231 -7.61 32.89 -7.04
C MET A 231 -6.82 34.09 -7.60
N GLU A 232 -6.94 35.25 -6.96
CA GLU A 232 -6.14 36.44 -7.29
C GLU A 232 -4.64 36.18 -7.15
N GLN A 233 -4.21 35.47 -6.11
CA GLN A 233 -2.81 35.12 -5.89
C GLN A 233 -2.31 34.09 -6.91
N CYS A 234 -3.14 33.12 -7.29
CA CYS A 234 -2.82 32.17 -8.35
C CYS A 234 -2.65 32.86 -9.71
N LEU A 235 -3.57 33.75 -10.05
CA LEU A 235 -3.55 34.49 -11.32
C LEU A 235 -2.36 35.48 -11.36
N SER A 236 -2.15 36.28 -10.31
CA SER A 236 -1.08 37.29 -10.27
C SER A 236 0.33 36.70 -10.38
N LYS A 237 0.54 35.50 -9.81
CA LYS A 237 1.83 34.80 -9.82
C LYS A 237 1.97 33.79 -10.96
N ASN A 238 0.98 33.69 -11.85
CA ASN A 238 0.94 32.72 -12.96
C ASN A 238 1.20 31.27 -12.50
N ILE A 239 0.53 30.85 -11.43
CA ILE A 239 0.66 29.47 -10.91
C ILE A 239 0.05 28.51 -11.93
N SER A 240 0.70 27.38 -12.26
CA SER A 240 0.11 26.43 -13.20
C SER A 240 -1.23 25.87 -12.71
N LEU A 241 -2.18 25.68 -13.64
CA LEU A 241 -3.55 25.26 -13.32
C LEU A 241 -3.63 23.99 -12.43
N PRO A 242 -2.84 22.91 -12.67
CA PRO A 242 -2.88 21.73 -11.79
C PRO A 242 -2.49 22.05 -10.34
N ARG A 243 -1.53 22.96 -10.12
CA ARG A 243 -1.09 23.37 -8.79
C ARG A 243 -2.07 24.32 -8.13
N ALA A 244 -2.71 25.21 -8.89
CA ALA A 244 -3.78 26.08 -8.41
C ALA A 244 -4.99 25.26 -7.94
N VAL A 245 -5.42 24.27 -8.74
CA VAL A 245 -6.52 23.34 -8.38
C VAL A 245 -6.15 22.52 -7.14
N TRP A 246 -4.90 22.03 -7.06
CA TRP A 246 -4.43 21.34 -5.86
C TRP A 246 -4.50 22.22 -4.61
N LEU A 247 -4.07 23.48 -4.71
CA LEU A 247 -4.12 24.44 -3.59
C LEU A 247 -5.56 24.71 -3.17
N ALA A 248 -6.45 24.99 -4.13
CA ALA A 248 -7.88 25.21 -3.88
C ALA A 248 -8.52 24.02 -3.17
N LYS A 249 -8.26 22.79 -3.65
CA LYS A 249 -8.73 21.55 -3.01
C LYS A 249 -8.20 21.39 -1.59
N CYS A 250 -6.93 21.69 -1.35
CA CYS A 250 -6.34 21.57 -0.01
C CYS A 250 -6.90 22.61 0.97
N VAL A 251 -7.12 23.85 0.52
CA VAL A 251 -7.72 24.90 1.35
C VAL A 251 -9.18 24.56 1.65
N GLY A 252 -9.97 24.20 0.63
CA GLY A 252 -11.38 23.81 0.80
C GLY A 252 -11.55 22.59 1.71
N ALA A 253 -10.74 21.54 1.54
CA ALA A 253 -10.79 20.36 2.40
C ALA A 253 -10.46 20.68 3.87
N ASN A 254 -9.55 21.65 4.11
CA ASN A 254 -9.24 22.10 5.46
C ASN A 254 -10.38 22.92 6.09
N GLU A 255 -11.04 23.77 5.31
CA GLU A 255 -12.19 24.56 5.76
C GLU A 255 -13.40 23.64 6.06
N LEU A 256 -13.71 22.71 5.16
CA LEU A 256 -14.78 21.73 5.35
C LEU A 256 -14.57 20.88 6.61
N ARG A 257 -13.32 20.48 6.85
CA ARG A 257 -12.93 19.74 8.05
C ARG A 257 -13.09 20.56 9.33
N ALA A 258 -12.90 21.88 9.29
CA ALA A 258 -13.10 22.73 10.46
C ALA A 258 -14.58 22.73 10.92
N PHE A 259 -15.53 22.69 9.98
CA PHE A 259 -16.95 22.58 10.31
C PHE A 259 -17.32 21.25 10.96
N ARG A 260 -16.67 20.16 10.55
CA ARG A 260 -16.92 18.81 11.08
C ARG A 260 -16.39 18.60 12.51
N ARG A 261 -15.46 19.43 13.00
CA ARG A 261 -14.88 19.31 14.35
C ARG A 261 -15.67 20.01 15.46
N LYS A 262 -16.66 20.84 15.12
CA LYS A 262 -17.35 21.69 16.10
C LYS A 262 -18.55 21.02 16.79
N GLY A 263 -18.49 19.70 16.99
CA GLY A 263 -19.56 18.90 17.65
C GLY A 263 -20.86 18.75 16.86
N VAL A 264 -20.90 19.27 15.63
CA VAL A 264 -22.08 19.28 14.77
C VAL A 264 -22.15 17.97 13.99
N SER A 265 -23.01 17.06 14.45
CA SER A 265 -23.25 15.75 13.83
C SER A 265 -24.53 15.78 12.98
N GLY A 266 -24.55 15.08 11.85
CA GLY A 266 -25.75 14.90 11.02
C GLY A 266 -26.12 16.11 10.14
N SER A 267 -27.41 16.45 10.07
CA SER A 267 -28.00 17.46 9.16
C SER A 267 -27.30 18.82 9.21
N ALA A 268 -26.89 19.27 10.39
CA ALA A 268 -26.24 20.57 10.55
C ALA A 268 -24.82 20.61 9.93
N THR A 269 -24.15 19.46 9.73
CA THR A 269 -22.92 19.46 8.94
C THR A 269 -23.20 19.59 7.45
N ALA A 270 -24.26 18.95 6.93
CA ALA A 270 -24.67 19.12 5.54
C ALA A 270 -25.06 20.57 5.24
N VAL A 271 -25.71 21.26 6.18
CA VAL A 271 -26.00 22.71 6.07
C VAL A 271 -24.72 23.55 6.02
N GLY A 272 -23.71 23.21 6.84
CA GLY A 272 -22.41 23.89 6.81
C GLY A 272 -21.66 23.70 5.50
N GLU A 273 -21.75 22.51 4.89
CA GLU A 273 -21.15 22.22 3.58
C GLU A 273 -21.85 22.99 2.46
N SER A 274 -23.19 23.00 2.45
CA SER A 274 -23.97 23.79 1.48
C SER A 274 -23.67 25.28 1.59
N LYS A 275 -23.56 25.81 2.83
CA LYS A 275 -23.17 27.20 3.05
C LYS A 275 -21.76 27.50 2.52
N TRP A 276 -20.80 26.59 2.78
CA TRP A 276 -19.45 26.74 2.26
C TRP A 276 -19.42 26.71 0.73
N LEU A 277 -20.21 25.84 0.09
CA LEU A 277 -20.30 25.78 -1.36
C LEU A 277 -20.82 27.09 -1.95
N LEU A 278 -21.89 27.65 -1.37
CA LEU A 278 -22.44 28.94 -1.77
C LEU A 278 -21.42 30.07 -1.61
N GLU A 279 -20.75 30.14 -0.45
CA GLU A 279 -19.69 31.12 -0.19
C GLU A 279 -18.52 30.97 -1.19
N TRP A 280 -18.11 29.73 -1.50
CA TRP A 280 -17.08 29.46 -2.51
C TRP A 280 -17.51 29.93 -3.90
N THR A 281 -18.75 29.62 -4.33
CA THR A 281 -19.26 30.07 -5.63
C THR A 281 -19.33 31.58 -5.73
N THR A 282 -19.75 32.29 -4.67
CA THR A 282 -19.73 33.76 -4.64
C THR A 282 -18.31 34.32 -4.76
N HIS A 283 -17.32 33.70 -4.12
CA HIS A 283 -15.93 34.14 -4.29
C HIS A 283 -15.41 33.95 -5.72
N VAL A 284 -15.82 32.87 -6.40
CA VAL A 284 -15.47 32.61 -7.80
C VAL A 284 -16.14 33.64 -8.71
N GLU A 285 -17.42 33.91 -8.49
CA GLU A 285 -18.18 34.94 -9.22
C GLU A 285 -17.50 36.31 -9.09
N GLN A 286 -17.22 36.76 -7.88
CA GLN A 286 -16.52 38.04 -7.63
C GLN A 286 -15.13 38.08 -8.26
N PHE A 287 -14.41 36.96 -8.31
CA PHE A 287 -13.13 36.89 -8.98
C PHE A 287 -13.28 37.05 -10.50
N LEU A 288 -14.27 36.39 -11.11
CA LEU A 288 -14.55 36.52 -12.53
C LEU A 288 -15.03 37.93 -12.89
N GLU A 289 -15.90 38.53 -12.08
CA GLU A 289 -16.34 39.92 -12.24
C GLU A 289 -15.15 40.89 -12.24
N ASP A 290 -14.20 40.73 -11.32
CA ASP A 290 -12.97 41.54 -11.29
C ASP A 290 -12.08 41.34 -12.52
N VAL A 291 -11.94 40.09 -12.99
CA VAL A 291 -11.15 39.78 -14.19
C VAL A 291 -11.82 40.41 -15.41
N ILE A 292 -13.14 40.32 -15.53
CA ILE A 292 -13.93 40.93 -16.61
C ILE A 292 -13.86 42.46 -16.53
N ALA A 293 -13.97 43.05 -15.34
CA ALA A 293 -13.85 44.49 -15.12
C ALA A 293 -12.46 45.03 -15.50
N SER A 294 -11.42 44.18 -15.48
CA SER A 294 -10.07 44.52 -15.93
C SER A 294 -9.89 44.47 -17.47
N CYS A 295 -10.94 44.14 -18.22
CA CYS A 295 -10.90 44.16 -19.69
C CYS A 295 -10.54 45.55 -20.21
N GLY A 296 -9.62 45.59 -21.19
CA GLY A 296 -9.10 46.83 -21.75
C GLY A 296 -7.83 47.38 -21.06
N GLN A 297 -7.39 46.79 -19.95
CA GLN A 297 -6.11 47.11 -19.29
C GLN A 297 -4.95 46.31 -19.89
N GLU A 298 -3.70 46.77 -19.74
CA GLU A 298 -2.54 46.02 -20.25
C GLU A 298 -2.49 44.59 -19.70
N GLY A 299 -2.30 43.61 -20.59
CA GLY A 299 -2.23 42.19 -20.22
C GLY A 299 -3.57 41.51 -19.90
N TRP A 300 -4.72 42.17 -20.09
CA TRP A 300 -6.05 41.62 -19.79
C TRP A 300 -6.32 40.26 -20.46
N GLN A 301 -5.87 40.07 -21.71
CA GLN A 301 -6.08 38.83 -22.46
C GLN A 301 -5.44 37.61 -21.78
N ARG A 302 -4.23 37.76 -21.24
CA ARG A 302 -3.53 36.68 -20.54
C ARG A 302 -4.26 36.34 -19.23
N ARG A 303 -4.73 37.37 -18.51
CA ARG A 303 -5.48 37.19 -17.26
C ARG A 303 -6.80 36.48 -17.52
N MET A 304 -7.51 36.87 -18.58
CA MET A 304 -8.77 36.25 -19.00
C MET A 304 -8.58 34.82 -19.50
N GLY A 305 -7.50 34.52 -20.22
CA GLY A 305 -7.22 33.16 -20.68
C GLY A 305 -6.78 32.20 -19.57
N TYR A 306 -6.29 32.73 -18.46
CA TYR A 306 -5.93 31.94 -17.27
C TYR A 306 -7.13 31.66 -16.36
N ALA A 307 -8.02 32.64 -16.20
CA ALA A 307 -9.22 32.58 -15.35
C ALA A 307 -10.26 31.61 -15.91
#